data_AF-A0A6A0ALB1-F1
#
_entry.id   AF-A0A6A0ALB1-F1
#
_cell.length_a   1.000
_cell.length_b   1.000
_cell.length_c   1.000
_cell.angle_alpha   90.00
_cell.angle_beta   90.00
_cell.angle_gamma   90.00
#
_symmetry.space_group_name_H-M   'P 1'
#
loop_
_entity.id
_entity.type
_entity.pdbx_description
1 polymer ?
#
loop_
_entity_poly.entity_id
_entity_poly.type
_entity_poly.pdbx_seq_one_letter_code
_entity_poly.pdbx_strand_id
1 'polypeptide(L)' 'MKSYTRGRQLLKAPIMLAIGDGANDVAMLQAADVGVGLMGREGRQAANSADYVLPNFR' A
#
# COMPACT_ATOMS: atom_id res chain seq x y z
N MET A 1 19.53 -17.63 -35.34
CA MET A 1 18.41 -17.50 -34.38
C MET A 1 18.03 -16.03 -34.29
N LYS A 2 16.82 -15.64 -34.70
CA LYS A 2 16.33 -14.26 -34.58
C LYS A 2 15.76 -14.08 -33.17
N SER A 3 16.41 -13.24 -32.36
CA SER A 3 16.03 -12.96 -30.98
C SER A 3 14.68 -12.26 -30.91
N TYR A 4 13.74 -12.88 -30.21
CA TYR A 4 12.34 -12.50 -30.09
C TYR A 4 12.15 -11.42 -29.02
N THR A 5 12.83 -10.28 -29.12
CA THR A 5 12.64 -9.18 -28.16
C THR A 5 11.45 -8.32 -28.58
N ARG A 6 10.23 -8.88 -28.45
CA ARG A 6 8.98 -8.15 -28.64
C ARG A 6 8.95 -7.00 -27.63
N GLY A 7 8.90 -5.76 -28.12
CA GLY A 7 8.99 -4.54 -27.32
C GLY A 7 8.02 -4.56 -26.13
N ARG A 8 8.58 -4.64 -24.92
CA ARG A 8 7.85 -4.27 -23.71
C ARG A 8 7.63 -2.77 -23.80
N GLN A 9 6.42 -2.34 -24.16
CA GLN A 9 5.95 -1.03 -23.69
C GLN A 9 6.24 -0.99 -22.19
N LEU A 10 7.02 -0.01 -21.74
CA LEU A 10 7.29 0.25 -20.33
C LEU A 10 5.95 0.65 -19.70
N LEU A 11 5.14 -0.34 -19.34
CA LEU A 11 3.93 -0.12 -18.58
C LEU A 11 4.36 0.59 -17.31
N LYS A 12 3.79 1.78 -17.06
CA LYS A 12 3.98 2.50 -15.80
C LYS A 12 3.72 1.51 -14.67
N ALA A 13 4.63 1.45 -13.70
CA ALA A 13 4.45 0.58 -12.54
C ALA A 13 3.07 0.87 -11.91
N PRO A 14 2.30 -0.17 -11.56
CA PRO A 14 1.00 0.05 -10.91
C PRO A 14 1.22 0.79 -9.60
N ILE A 15 0.29 1.70 -9.29
CA ILE A 15 0.25 2.36 -7.99
C ILE A 15 -0.35 1.39 -6.99
N MET A 16 0.34 1.18 -5.88
CA MET A 16 -0.06 0.27 -4.82
C MET A 16 -0.66 1.06 -3.65
N LEU A 17 -1.83 0.61 -3.20
CA LEU A 17 -2.48 1.11 -2.00
C LEU A 17 -2.52 0.00 -0.95
N ALA A 18 -2.03 0.30 0.26
CA ALA A 18 -2.09 -0.60 1.40
C ALA A 18 -3.03 -0.05 2.47
N ILE A 19 -3.66 -0.97 3.21
CA ILE A 19 -4.62 -0.64 4.26
C ILE A 19 -4.35 -1.52 5.47
N GLY A 20 -4.36 -0.94 6.68
CA GLY A 20 -4.22 -1.70 7.92
C GLY A 20 -4.74 -0.94 9.15
N ASP A 21 -4.97 -1.66 10.24
CA ASP A 21 -5.50 -1.12 11.51
C ASP A 21 -4.63 -1.43 12.73
N GLY A 22 -3.65 -2.34 12.57
CA GLY A 22 -2.78 -2.82 13.64
C GLY A 22 -1.29 -2.49 13.45
N ALA A 23 -0.49 -2.71 14.49
CA ALA A 23 0.95 -2.45 14.45
C ALA A 23 1.71 -3.34 13.45
N ASN A 24 1.19 -4.54 13.18
CA ASN A 24 1.68 -5.48 12.17
C ASN A 24 1.57 -4.93 10.74
N ASP A 25 0.69 -3.97 10.50
CA ASP A 25 0.47 -3.42 9.15
C ASP A 25 1.42 -2.26 8.81
N VAL A 26 2.17 -1.74 9.78
CA VAL A 26 3.03 -0.55 9.61
C VAL A 26 4.02 -0.73 8.46
N ALA A 27 4.69 -1.87 8.39
CA ALA A 27 5.67 -2.13 7.33
C ALA A 27 4.99 -2.21 5.94
N MET A 28 3.77 -2.73 5.87
CA MET A 28 3.00 -2.80 4.62
C MET A 28 2.53 -1.41 4.18
N LEU A 29 2.05 -0.58 5.11
CA LEU A 29 1.61 0.79 4.86
C LEU A 29 2.75 1.67 4.34
N GLN A 30 3.94 1.55 4.93
CA GLN A 30 5.12 2.32 4.53
C GLN A 30 5.74 1.86 3.20
N ALA A 31 5.52 0.60 2.81
CA ALA A 31 6.05 0.05 1.56
C ALA A 31 5.17 0.36 0.34
N ALA A 32 3.91 0.75 0.55
CA ALA A 32 2.99 1.11 -0.52
C ALA A 32 3.22 2.55 -1.01
N ASP A 33 2.76 2.84 -2.24
CA ASP A 33 2.77 4.21 -2.75
C ASP A 33 1.78 5.10 -1.97
N VAL A 34 0.71 4.49 -1.45
CA VAL A 34 -0.26 5.14 -0.55
C VAL A 34 -0.65 4.18 0.57
N GLY A 35 -0.41 4.58 1.82
CA GLY A 35 -0.84 3.86 3.02
C GLY A 35 -2.10 4.46 3.64
N VAL A 36 -3.10 3.64 3.94
CA VAL A 36 -4.31 4.03 4.68
C VAL A 36 -4.42 3.27 6.00
N GLY A 37 -4.32 4.00 7.10
CA GLY A 37 -4.52 3.49 8.43
C GLY A 37 -5.99 3.53 8.81
N LEU A 38 -6.45 2.54 9.58
CA LEU A 38 -7.74 2.61 10.24
C LEU A 38 -7.58 2.99 11.71
N MET A 39 -8.56 3.72 12.24
CA MET A 39 -8.77 3.80 13.70
C MET A 39 -9.35 2.48 14.20
N GLY A 40 -8.49 1.47 14.30
CA GLY A 40 -8.83 0.14 14.79
C GLY A 40 -8.88 0.05 16.32
N ARG A 41 -9.14 -1.17 16.80
CA ARG A 41 -9.10 -1.50 18.25
C ARG A 41 -7.73 -1.98 18.71
N GLU A 42 -6.87 -2.35 17.77
CA GLU A 42 -5.53 -2.92 18.04
C GLU A 42 -4.47 -1.87 18.36
N GLY A 43 -4.81 -0.58 18.20
CA GLY A 43 -3.97 0.54 18.58
C GLY A 43 -4.00 1.65 17.53
N ARG A 44 -3.05 2.58 17.64
CA ARG A 44 -2.94 3.75 16.74
C ARG A 44 -1.73 3.68 15.83
N GLN A 45 -0.97 2.58 15.85
CA GLN A 45 0.31 2.46 15.16
C GLN A 45 0.13 2.51 13.64
N ALA A 46 -0.84 1.77 13.09
CA ALA A 46 -1.21 1.87 11.68
C ALA A 46 -1.66 3.28 11.31
N ALA A 47 -2.58 3.86 12.08
CA ALA A 47 -3.08 5.23 11.86
C ALA A 47 -1.96 6.29 11.90
N ASN A 48 -1.02 6.17 12.83
CA ASN A 48 0.10 7.09 12.97
C ASN A 48 1.17 6.91 11.87
N SER A 49 1.21 5.76 11.21
CA SER A 49 2.22 5.41 10.20
C SER A 49 1.68 5.44 8.77
N ALA A 50 0.42 5.83 8.58
CA ALA A 50 -0.25 5.92 7.29
C ALA A 50 -0.29 7.36 6.76
N ASP A 51 -0.46 7.51 5.45
CA ASP A 51 -0.66 8.81 4.80
C ASP A 51 -2.06 9.36 5.10
N TYR A 52 -3.06 8.48 5.16
CA TYR A 52 -4.44 8.81 5.46
C TYR A 52 -5.00 7.92 6.55
N VAL A 53 -5.95 8.45 7.33
CA VAL A 53 -6.63 7.69 8.39
C VAL A 53 -8.13 7.72 8.20
N LEU A 54 -8.76 6.55 8.22
CA LEU A 54 -10.21 6.38 8.16
C LEU A 54 -10.74 5.68 9.41
N PRO A 55 -11.98 5.95 9.86
CA PRO A 55 -12.56 5.26 11.00
C PRO A 55 -13.07 3.85 10.66
N ASN A 56 -13.50 3.60 9.42
CA ASN A 56 -14.00 2.31 8.93
C ASN A 56 -14.13 2.33 7.39
N PHE A 57 -14.32 1.14 6.81
CA PHE A 57 -14.72 0.98 5.41
C PHE A 57 -16.24 1.02 5.24
N ARG A 58 -16.67 1.48 4.06
CA ARG A 58 -18.05 1.47 3.59
C ARG A 58 -18.15 0.74 2.27
#